data_AF-A0A9X3X279-F1
#
_entry.id   AF-A0A9X3X279-F1
#
_cell.length_a   1.000
_cell.length_b   1.000
_cell.length_c   1.000
_cell.angle_alpha   90.00
_cell.angle_beta   90.00
_cell.angle_gamma   90.00
#
_symmetry.space_group_name_H-M   'P 1'
#
loop_
_entity.id
_entity.type
_entity.pdbx_description
1 polymer ?
#
loop_
_entity_poly.entity_id
_entity_poly.type
_entity_poly.pdbx_seq_one_letter_code
_entity_poly.pdbx_strand_id
1 'polypeptide(L)'
;MGGTVESLFEELAGTIETWAVPPSRIPGWTEPQRPWRATLDDALRVLSGDGRLARLDALGHPLVESLVAIATGPLWSFFAAPEGRNRALFELVQNLANPGRINQGLKGTCAAACLESYLAVQDPAEYARLVAGLISASGRATLRSGEELVCDEDILLPNVGERGRNPISRIFQVACMEFAYPDLDYDNILDSHFKGGERVGTGLEMGAFERLLVAVTGKPWKTLSTEHAMMAKAFAKLGISTEGVADLARDGLSILDQSTRKGEPVFATIVLPAVTSFQGDAGGEPIRHAEHKILVLSIDWENGCVHYDDPIDPRERWFEGADVRIEDEHGRCSMPIADFERLLGDISYREELWDRSLPRPAAGGRG
;
A
#
# COMPACT_ATOMS: atom_id res chain seq x y z
N MET A 1 20.21 19.44 -18.25
CA MET A 1 20.81 18.11 -18.51
C MET A 1 19.65 17.21 -18.91
N GLY A 2 19.49 16.93 -20.21
CA GLY A 2 18.42 16.08 -20.72
C GLY A 2 18.98 14.71 -21.03
N GLY A 3 19.32 13.93 -20.00
CA GLY A 3 19.58 12.50 -20.20
C GLY A 3 18.29 11.91 -20.74
N THR A 4 18.32 11.39 -21.98
CA THR A 4 17.13 10.80 -22.56
C THR A 4 16.83 9.49 -21.85
N VAL A 5 15.59 9.02 -21.96
CA VAL A 5 15.23 7.67 -21.51
C VAL A 5 16.19 6.63 -22.13
N GLU A 6 16.68 6.86 -23.37
CA GLU A 6 17.71 6.01 -23.96
C GLU A 6 19.04 6.02 -23.20
N SER A 7 19.49 7.15 -22.63
CA SER A 7 20.73 7.15 -21.84
C SER A 7 20.57 6.38 -20.54
N LEU A 8 19.39 6.44 -19.90
CA LEU A 8 19.06 5.57 -18.77
C LEU A 8 19.10 4.11 -19.22
N PHE A 9 18.48 3.78 -20.36
CA PHE A 9 18.53 2.43 -20.91
C PHE A 9 19.96 1.98 -21.21
N GLU A 10 20.84 2.84 -21.72
CA GLU A 10 22.25 2.50 -22.01
C GLU A 10 23.06 2.30 -20.73
N GLU A 11 22.88 3.17 -19.74
CA GLU A 11 23.53 3.10 -18.43
C GLU A 11 23.08 1.86 -17.65
N LEU A 12 21.78 1.57 -17.69
CA LEU A 12 21.22 0.33 -17.15
C LEU A 12 21.68 -0.89 -17.98
N ALA A 13 21.66 -0.84 -19.32
CA ALA A 13 21.97 -1.96 -20.19
C ALA A 13 23.40 -2.48 -20.03
N GLY A 14 24.38 -1.58 -19.83
CA GLY A 14 25.77 -1.96 -19.54
C GLY A 14 25.93 -2.76 -18.23
N THR A 15 24.94 -2.65 -17.34
CA THR A 15 24.88 -3.32 -16.04
C THR A 15 24.03 -4.62 -16.09
N ILE A 16 23.24 -4.82 -17.17
CA ILE A 16 22.18 -5.85 -17.24
C ILE A 16 22.57 -7.20 -17.86
N GLU A 17 23.55 -7.25 -18.75
CA GLU A 17 23.85 -8.48 -19.52
C GLU A 17 24.35 -9.67 -18.70
N THR A 18 24.72 -9.46 -17.44
CA THR A 18 25.26 -10.48 -16.54
C THR A 18 24.36 -10.80 -15.35
N TRP A 19 23.08 -10.39 -15.35
CA TRP A 19 22.16 -10.57 -14.21
C TRP A 19 21.92 -12.05 -13.86
N ALA A 20 22.75 -12.59 -12.97
CA ALA A 20 22.37 -13.68 -12.10
C ALA A 20 21.67 -13.06 -10.89
N VAL A 21 20.33 -12.94 -10.94
CA VAL A 21 19.58 -12.59 -9.73
C VAL A 21 19.76 -13.76 -8.76
N PRO A 22 20.28 -13.55 -7.55
CA PRO A 22 20.46 -14.64 -6.61
C PRO A 22 19.08 -15.26 -6.35
N PRO A 23 18.99 -16.60 -6.29
CA PRO A 23 17.75 -17.22 -5.86
C PRO A 23 17.35 -16.56 -4.55
N SER A 24 16.07 -16.24 -4.43
CA SER A 24 15.49 -15.80 -3.18
C SER A 24 16.08 -16.61 -2.03
N ARG A 25 16.75 -15.96 -1.09
CA ARG A 25 17.38 -16.66 0.05
C ARG A 25 16.37 -17.32 1.00
N ILE A 26 15.08 -17.37 0.63
CA ILE A 26 14.03 -18.10 1.32
C ILE A 26 14.28 -19.60 1.11
N PRO A 27 14.62 -20.36 2.15
CA PRO A 27 14.78 -21.81 2.03
C PRO A 27 13.50 -22.44 1.46
N GLY A 28 13.64 -23.22 0.38
CA GLY A 28 12.53 -23.93 -0.26
C GLY A 28 11.73 -23.12 -1.29
N TRP A 29 11.98 -21.81 -1.45
CA TRP A 29 11.40 -21.04 -2.54
C TRP A 29 12.41 -20.95 -3.69
N THR A 30 12.03 -21.51 -4.85
CA THR A 30 12.79 -21.32 -6.10
C THR A 30 12.04 -20.31 -6.93
N GLU A 31 12.60 -19.10 -7.07
CA GLU A 31 12.05 -18.11 -7.97
C GLU A 31 12.14 -18.66 -9.41
N PRO A 32 11.05 -18.67 -10.19
CA PRO A 32 11.11 -19.13 -11.57
C PRO A 32 12.09 -18.27 -12.36
N GLN A 33 12.84 -18.89 -13.29
CA GLN A 33 13.65 -18.12 -14.22
C GLN A 33 12.74 -17.18 -15.02
N ARG A 34 13.03 -15.88 -14.95
CA ARG A 34 12.31 -14.84 -15.68
C ARG A 34 13.26 -14.19 -16.68
N PRO A 35 12.75 -13.70 -17.82
CA PRO A 35 13.53 -12.85 -18.71
C PRO A 35 13.62 -11.44 -18.10
N TRP A 36 14.32 -11.29 -16.97
CA TRP A 36 14.35 -10.07 -16.13
C TRP A 36 14.59 -8.80 -16.94
N ARG A 37 15.53 -8.83 -17.89
CA ARG A 37 15.82 -7.70 -18.78
C ARG A 37 14.61 -7.31 -19.63
N ALA A 38 14.00 -8.26 -20.34
CA ALA A 38 12.85 -7.97 -21.19
C ALA A 38 11.68 -7.43 -20.37
N THR A 39 11.43 -8.02 -19.19
CA THR A 39 10.39 -7.54 -18.27
C THR A 39 10.68 -6.12 -17.76
N LEU A 40 11.92 -5.81 -17.40
CA LEU A 40 12.32 -4.47 -16.99
C LEU A 40 12.16 -3.46 -18.13
N ASP A 41 12.59 -3.84 -19.34
CA ASP A 41 12.49 -2.99 -20.53
C ASP A 41 11.03 -2.64 -20.85
N ASP A 42 10.14 -3.63 -20.77
CA ASP A 42 8.70 -3.43 -20.96
C ASP A 42 8.12 -2.50 -19.90
N ALA A 43 8.49 -2.68 -18.63
CA ALA A 43 8.04 -1.80 -17.55
C ALA A 43 8.54 -0.36 -17.70
N LEU A 44 9.81 -0.16 -18.06
CA LEU A 44 10.35 1.18 -18.34
C LEU A 44 9.69 1.82 -19.56
N ARG A 45 9.34 1.05 -20.60
CA ARG A 45 8.57 1.56 -21.74
C ARG A 45 7.17 2.01 -21.33
N VAL A 46 6.50 1.28 -20.44
CA VAL A 46 5.20 1.70 -19.88
C VAL A 46 5.36 3.04 -19.15
N LEU A 47 6.31 3.13 -18.21
CA LEU A 47 6.59 4.36 -17.44
C LEU A 47 7.02 5.56 -18.32
N SER A 48 7.70 5.29 -19.43
CA SER A 48 8.07 6.32 -20.39
C SER A 48 6.88 6.74 -21.25
N GLY A 49 6.08 5.78 -21.71
CA GLY A 49 4.96 6.00 -22.63
C GLY A 49 3.82 6.81 -22.01
N ASP A 50 3.62 6.70 -20.69
CA ASP A 50 2.65 7.49 -19.94
C ASP A 50 3.23 8.76 -19.28
N GLY A 51 4.52 9.03 -19.52
CA GLY A 51 5.22 10.22 -19.00
C GLY A 51 5.54 10.18 -17.50
N ARG A 52 5.35 9.04 -16.81
CA ARG A 52 5.66 8.93 -15.37
C ARG A 52 7.13 9.17 -15.04
N LEU A 53 8.06 8.84 -15.93
CA LEU A 53 9.50 9.10 -15.72
C LEU A 53 9.82 10.59 -15.47
N ALA A 54 9.01 11.51 -16.02
CA ALA A 54 9.20 12.95 -15.90
C ALA A 54 8.39 13.59 -14.75
N ARG A 55 7.53 12.82 -14.05
CA ARG A 55 6.79 13.33 -12.90
C ARG A 55 7.77 13.69 -11.78
N LEU A 56 7.45 14.78 -11.08
CA LEU A 56 8.28 15.32 -10.01
C LEU A 56 7.84 14.78 -8.65
N ASP A 57 8.79 14.52 -7.78
CA ASP A 57 8.59 14.20 -6.37
C ASP A 57 8.31 15.46 -5.52
N ALA A 58 8.24 15.31 -4.19
CA ALA A 58 8.02 16.43 -3.28
C ALA A 58 9.12 17.52 -3.31
N LEU A 59 10.32 17.15 -3.74
CA LEU A 59 11.50 18.01 -3.80
C LEU A 59 11.71 18.62 -5.19
N GLY A 60 10.85 18.28 -6.15
CA GLY A 60 10.93 18.78 -7.52
C GLY A 60 11.89 17.98 -8.41
N HIS A 61 12.34 16.80 -7.99
CA HIS A 61 13.17 15.94 -8.83
C HIS A 61 12.30 14.95 -9.61
N PRO A 62 12.64 14.66 -10.89
CA PRO A 62 11.89 13.71 -11.68
C PRO A 62 12.12 12.27 -11.20
N LEU A 63 11.14 11.40 -11.40
CA LEU A 63 11.20 9.97 -11.06
C LEU A 63 12.49 9.31 -11.55
N VAL A 64 12.93 9.63 -12.77
CA VAL A 64 14.15 9.07 -13.36
C VAL A 64 15.41 9.32 -12.51
N GLU A 65 15.50 10.45 -11.81
CA GLU A 65 16.65 10.73 -10.95
C GLU A 65 16.73 9.77 -9.76
N SER A 66 15.59 9.38 -9.18
CA SER A 66 15.55 8.38 -8.11
C SER A 66 15.95 6.99 -8.61
N LEU A 67 15.54 6.62 -9.84
CA LEU A 67 15.97 5.36 -10.45
C LEU A 67 17.49 5.35 -10.72
N VAL A 68 18.05 6.45 -11.23
CA VAL A 68 19.50 6.61 -11.42
C VAL A 68 20.23 6.52 -10.08
N ALA A 69 19.72 7.17 -9.03
CA ALA A 69 20.32 7.12 -7.70
C ALA A 69 20.43 5.68 -7.17
N ILE A 70 19.42 4.85 -7.42
CA ILE A 70 19.47 3.41 -7.09
C ILE A 70 20.46 2.66 -7.98
N ALA A 71 20.55 3.02 -9.27
CA ALA A 71 21.43 2.34 -10.22
C ALA A 71 22.93 2.67 -10.04
N THR A 72 23.26 3.86 -9.54
CA THR A 72 24.66 4.34 -9.53
C THR A 72 25.14 4.84 -8.17
N GLY A 73 24.22 5.23 -7.29
CA GLY A 73 24.54 5.81 -5.98
C GLY A 73 25.03 4.79 -4.94
N PRO A 74 25.59 5.26 -3.81
CA PRO A 74 25.97 4.39 -2.70
C PRO A 74 24.73 3.82 -2.02
N LEU A 75 24.66 2.49 -1.94
CA LEU A 75 23.62 1.75 -1.23
C LEU A 75 24.19 1.10 0.01
N TRP A 76 23.34 0.72 0.96
CA TRP A 76 23.76 -0.12 2.09
C TRP A 76 24.37 -1.46 1.62
N SER A 77 25.05 -2.17 2.51
CA SER A 77 25.85 -3.35 2.13
C SER A 77 25.05 -4.44 1.41
N PHE A 78 23.78 -4.64 1.78
CA PHE A 78 22.93 -5.68 1.20
C PHE A 78 22.56 -5.42 -0.27
N PHE A 79 22.40 -4.16 -0.69
CA PHE A 79 22.17 -3.81 -2.11
C PHE A 79 23.42 -3.29 -2.82
N ALA A 80 24.55 -3.08 -2.13
CA ALA A 80 25.77 -2.57 -2.75
C ALA A 80 26.33 -3.53 -3.82
N ALA A 81 26.16 -4.84 -3.61
CA ALA A 81 26.51 -5.85 -4.61
C ALA A 81 25.62 -5.71 -5.86
N PRO A 82 26.16 -5.93 -7.08
CA PRO A 82 25.40 -5.79 -8.33
C PRO A 82 24.05 -6.52 -8.28
N GLU A 83 24.04 -7.75 -7.79
CA GLU A 83 22.85 -8.58 -7.65
C GLU A 83 21.73 -7.91 -6.83
N GLY A 84 22.08 -7.35 -5.67
CA GLY A 84 21.15 -6.69 -4.78
C GLY A 84 20.61 -5.41 -5.40
N ARG A 85 21.50 -4.59 -5.98
CA ARG A 85 21.14 -3.35 -6.70
C ARG A 85 20.16 -3.62 -7.83
N ASN A 86 20.49 -4.60 -8.67
CA ASN A 86 19.69 -5.01 -9.81
C ASN A 86 18.30 -5.49 -9.37
N ARG A 87 18.23 -6.27 -8.29
CA ARG A 87 16.96 -6.69 -7.70
C ARG A 87 16.15 -5.52 -7.18
N ALA A 88 16.77 -4.60 -6.45
CA ALA A 88 16.11 -3.42 -5.91
C ALA A 88 15.49 -2.56 -7.02
N LEU A 89 16.29 -2.24 -8.05
CA LEU A 89 15.83 -1.47 -9.19
C LEU A 89 14.69 -2.18 -9.94
N PHE A 90 14.85 -3.47 -10.22
CA PHE A 90 13.83 -4.25 -10.91
C PHE A 90 12.51 -4.23 -10.17
N GLU A 91 12.50 -4.53 -8.86
CA GLU A 91 11.25 -4.60 -8.10
C GLU A 91 10.57 -3.25 -7.99
N LEU A 92 11.34 -2.17 -7.78
CA LEU A 92 10.78 -0.82 -7.77
C LEU A 92 10.15 -0.46 -9.12
N VAL A 93 10.85 -0.68 -10.23
CA VAL A 93 10.33 -0.37 -11.57
C VAL A 93 9.07 -1.19 -11.88
N GLN A 94 9.04 -2.46 -11.48
CA GLN A 94 7.88 -3.31 -11.64
C GLN A 94 6.69 -2.85 -10.78
N ASN A 95 6.92 -2.43 -9.53
CA ASN A 95 5.88 -1.88 -8.67
C ASN A 95 5.33 -0.58 -9.24
N LEU A 96 6.21 0.29 -9.76
CA LEU A 96 5.79 1.51 -10.45
C LEU A 96 4.97 1.20 -11.70
N ALA A 97 5.42 0.27 -12.55
CA ALA A 97 4.71 -0.07 -13.78
C ALA A 97 3.37 -0.74 -13.51
N ASN A 98 3.30 -1.63 -12.51
CA ASN A 98 2.12 -2.42 -12.15
C ASN A 98 1.83 -2.36 -10.64
N PRO A 99 1.29 -1.26 -10.10
CA PRO A 99 1.10 -1.06 -8.66
C PRO A 99 0.30 -2.15 -7.95
N GLY A 100 -0.68 -2.78 -8.62
CA GLY A 100 -1.45 -3.87 -8.03
C GLY A 100 -0.59 -5.06 -7.57
N ARG A 101 0.62 -5.25 -8.11
CA ARG A 101 1.49 -6.37 -7.67
C ARG A 101 2.05 -6.19 -6.26
N ILE A 102 1.94 -5.00 -5.68
CA ILE A 102 2.41 -4.70 -4.33
C ILE A 102 1.61 -5.55 -3.35
N ASN A 103 2.32 -6.31 -2.53
CA ASN A 103 1.73 -7.35 -1.70
C ASN A 103 2.29 -7.27 -0.29
N GLN A 104 1.44 -7.43 0.72
CA GLN A 104 1.84 -7.44 2.14
C GLN A 104 2.38 -8.81 2.59
N GLY A 105 2.19 -9.85 1.79
CA GLY A 105 2.38 -11.24 2.17
C GLY A 105 1.35 -11.68 3.21
N LEU A 106 1.80 -12.44 4.19
CA LEU A 106 1.00 -12.94 5.31
C LEU A 106 1.30 -12.15 6.60
N LYS A 107 1.64 -10.86 6.45
CA LYS A 107 2.05 -9.94 7.52
C LYS A 107 0.94 -8.94 7.82
N GLY A 108 0.90 -8.37 9.02
CA GLY A 108 -0.05 -7.32 9.44
C GLY A 108 0.17 -5.93 8.82
N THR A 109 0.75 -5.86 7.62
CA THR A 109 1.20 -4.62 6.97
C THR A 109 0.22 -4.09 5.91
N CYS A 110 -1.05 -4.52 5.92
CA CYS A 110 -2.07 -4.13 4.93
C CYS A 110 -2.19 -2.62 4.73
N ALA A 111 -2.17 -1.84 5.81
CA ALA A 111 -2.27 -0.39 5.76
C ALA A 111 -1.06 0.24 5.05
N ALA A 112 0.16 -0.21 5.37
CA ALA A 112 1.39 0.25 4.73
C ALA A 112 1.47 -0.18 3.25
N ALA A 113 1.02 -1.40 2.93
CA ALA A 113 0.95 -1.90 1.56
C ALA A 113 -0.06 -1.10 0.70
N CYS A 114 -1.23 -0.76 1.26
CA CYS A 114 -2.18 0.12 0.58
C CYS A 114 -1.57 1.51 0.30
N LEU A 115 -0.82 2.07 1.26
CA LEU A 115 -0.14 3.35 1.06
C LEU A 115 0.94 3.26 -0.02
N GLU A 116 1.70 2.17 -0.04
CA GLU A 116 2.69 1.89 -1.10
C GLU A 116 2.03 1.87 -2.48
N SER A 117 0.94 1.11 -2.65
CA SER A 117 0.16 1.07 -3.90
C SER A 117 -0.39 2.44 -4.27
N TYR A 118 -0.94 3.17 -3.30
CA TYR A 118 -1.45 4.52 -3.51
C TYR A 118 -0.36 5.45 -4.03
N LEU A 119 0.85 5.45 -3.45
CA LEU A 119 1.94 6.28 -3.95
C LEU A 119 2.41 5.84 -5.33
N ALA A 120 2.56 4.54 -5.58
CA ALA A 120 2.98 4.05 -6.89
C ALA A 120 2.03 4.47 -8.03
N VAL A 121 0.74 4.66 -7.73
CA VAL A 121 -0.26 5.19 -8.69
C VAL A 121 -0.25 6.72 -8.74
N GLN A 122 -0.42 7.36 -7.58
CA GLN A 122 -0.74 8.80 -7.49
C GLN A 122 0.51 9.69 -7.50
N ASP A 123 1.59 9.22 -6.89
CA ASP A 123 2.84 9.96 -6.74
C ASP A 123 4.07 9.05 -6.92
N PRO A 124 4.26 8.49 -8.13
CA PRO A 124 5.27 7.48 -8.39
C PRO A 124 6.70 8.00 -8.20
N ALA A 125 6.92 9.30 -8.42
CA ALA A 125 8.21 9.93 -8.22
C ALA A 125 8.55 10.00 -6.71
N GLU A 126 7.57 10.37 -5.89
CA GLU A 126 7.73 10.36 -4.43
C GLU A 126 7.96 8.94 -3.89
N TYR A 127 7.22 7.94 -4.36
CA TYR A 127 7.48 6.54 -3.98
C TYR A 127 8.91 6.12 -4.28
N ALA A 128 9.38 6.39 -5.51
CA ALA A 128 10.74 6.06 -5.92
C ALA A 128 11.79 6.81 -5.07
N ARG A 129 11.56 8.08 -4.75
CA ARG A 129 12.43 8.89 -3.88
C ARG A 129 12.53 8.31 -2.48
N LEU A 130 11.39 7.96 -1.88
CA LEU A 130 11.35 7.37 -0.53
C LEU A 130 12.09 6.04 -0.50
N VAL A 131 11.84 5.16 -1.48
CA VAL A 131 12.56 3.88 -1.60
C VAL A 131 14.06 4.12 -1.78
N ALA A 132 14.47 5.01 -2.68
CA ALA A 132 15.88 5.34 -2.91
C ALA A 132 16.59 5.78 -1.61
N GLY A 133 15.93 6.62 -0.79
CA GLY A 133 16.45 7.02 0.52
C GLY A 133 16.57 5.85 1.49
N LEU A 134 15.52 5.04 1.62
CA LEU A 134 15.49 3.88 2.52
C LEU A 134 16.53 2.80 2.19
N ILE A 135 16.94 2.69 0.92
CA ILE A 135 17.95 1.71 0.49
C ILE A 135 19.35 2.31 0.31
N SER A 136 19.49 3.62 0.50
CA SER A 136 20.77 4.32 0.47
C SER A 136 21.66 3.90 1.64
N ALA A 137 22.92 4.34 1.63
CA ALA A 137 23.85 4.07 2.74
C ALA A 137 23.39 4.62 4.11
N SER A 138 22.46 5.60 4.16
CA SER A 138 21.92 6.11 5.43
C SER A 138 20.69 5.36 5.93
N GLY A 139 20.00 4.60 5.07
CA GLY A 139 18.74 3.92 5.41
C GLY A 139 17.58 4.87 5.73
N ARG A 140 17.62 6.13 5.26
CA ARG A 140 16.70 7.21 5.67
C ARG A 140 16.06 7.92 4.49
N ALA A 141 14.79 8.27 4.63
CA ALA A 141 14.08 9.12 3.69
C ALA A 141 13.24 10.18 4.41
N THR A 142 13.47 11.46 4.09
CA THR A 142 12.67 12.56 4.63
C THR A 142 11.28 12.58 3.99
N LEU A 143 10.23 12.69 4.80
CA LEU A 143 8.82 12.79 4.42
C LEU A 143 8.40 14.23 4.12
N ARG A 144 7.19 14.40 3.58
CA ARG A 144 6.62 15.74 3.32
C ARG A 144 6.35 16.52 4.60
N SER A 145 6.12 15.85 5.74
CA SER A 145 6.09 16.50 7.06
C SER A 145 7.45 17.02 7.53
N GLY A 146 8.55 16.62 6.87
CA GLY A 146 9.91 16.88 7.32
C GLY A 146 10.47 15.85 8.30
N GLU A 147 9.65 14.89 8.75
CA GLU A 147 10.09 13.75 9.56
C GLU A 147 10.81 12.69 8.70
N GLU A 148 11.39 11.65 9.31
CA GLU A 148 12.14 10.62 8.59
C GLU A 148 11.44 9.26 8.66
N LEU A 149 11.34 8.57 7.52
CA LEU A 149 11.25 7.10 7.50
C LEU A 149 12.65 6.54 7.67
N VAL A 150 12.76 5.48 8.47
CA VAL A 150 14.01 4.78 8.73
C VAL A 150 13.80 3.30 8.45
N CYS A 151 14.77 2.68 7.77
CA CYS A 151 14.84 1.23 7.64
C CYS A 151 16.10 0.73 8.34
N ASP A 152 15.92 -0.17 9.30
CA ASP A 152 17.00 -0.90 9.93
C ASP A 152 17.44 -2.12 9.10
N GLU A 153 18.71 -2.52 9.22
CA GLU A 153 19.29 -3.58 8.38
C GLU A 153 18.70 -4.98 8.68
N ASP A 154 18.22 -5.21 9.90
CA ASP A 154 17.74 -6.51 10.38
C ASP A 154 16.43 -6.96 9.71
N ILE A 155 15.74 -6.03 9.03
CA ILE A 155 14.45 -6.22 8.35
C ILE A 155 14.58 -7.07 7.07
N LEU A 156 15.81 -7.29 6.57
CA LEU A 156 16.04 -7.81 5.23
C LEU A 156 15.85 -9.31 5.05
N LEU A 157 15.86 -10.09 6.13
CA LEU A 157 15.81 -11.53 6.03
C LEU A 157 14.39 -11.99 5.72
N PRO A 158 14.16 -12.62 4.55
CA PRO A 158 12.83 -13.07 4.21
C PRO A 158 12.45 -14.29 5.06
N ASN A 159 11.18 -14.36 5.48
CA ASN A 159 10.61 -15.52 6.19
C ASN A 159 9.37 -16.03 5.44
N VAL A 160 8.74 -17.10 5.94
CA VAL A 160 7.56 -17.70 5.30
C VAL A 160 6.39 -16.73 5.13
N GLY A 161 6.24 -15.76 6.05
CA GLY A 161 5.21 -14.74 5.97
C GLY A 161 5.45 -13.69 4.89
N GLU A 162 6.61 -13.68 4.24
CA GLU A 162 6.95 -12.77 3.15
C GLU A 162 6.48 -13.27 1.78
N ARG A 163 5.70 -14.35 1.73
CA ARG A 163 5.22 -14.94 0.48
C ARG A 163 4.54 -13.86 -0.39
N GLY A 164 5.08 -13.59 -1.58
CA GLY A 164 4.57 -12.56 -2.49
C GLY A 164 5.08 -11.14 -2.24
N ARG A 165 5.53 -10.82 -1.01
CA ARG A 165 6.11 -9.52 -0.66
C ARG A 165 7.56 -9.43 -1.11
N ASN A 166 7.82 -8.57 -2.10
CA ASN A 166 9.16 -8.36 -2.64
C ASN A 166 10.04 -7.53 -1.67
N PRO A 167 11.38 -7.53 -1.83
CA PRO A 167 12.28 -6.82 -0.92
C PRO A 167 12.05 -5.31 -0.80
N ILE A 168 11.62 -4.63 -1.88
CA ILE A 168 11.34 -3.19 -1.86
C ILE A 168 10.09 -2.92 -1.04
N SER A 169 9.02 -3.67 -1.27
CA SER A 169 7.79 -3.60 -0.49
C SER A 169 8.03 -3.97 0.97
N ARG A 170 8.95 -4.90 1.26
CA ARG A 170 9.35 -5.17 2.66
C ARG A 170 9.89 -3.93 3.33
N ILE A 171 10.94 -3.35 2.78
CA ILE A 171 11.63 -2.19 3.33
C ILE A 171 10.67 -1.02 3.51
N PHE A 172 9.91 -0.69 2.47
CA PHE A 172 8.99 0.43 2.51
C PHE A 172 7.91 0.24 3.58
N GLN A 173 7.26 -0.92 3.57
CA GLN A 173 6.14 -1.16 4.48
C GLN A 173 6.62 -1.25 5.93
N VAL A 174 7.77 -1.89 6.23
CA VAL A 174 8.30 -1.91 7.60
C VAL A 174 8.68 -0.51 8.08
N ALA A 175 9.36 0.28 7.27
CA ALA A 175 9.69 1.66 7.62
C ALA A 175 8.42 2.49 7.91
N CYS A 176 7.31 2.20 7.22
CA CYS A 176 6.01 2.80 7.52
C CYS A 176 5.43 2.32 8.86
N MET A 177 5.56 1.03 9.20
CA MET A 177 5.10 0.49 10.47
C MET A 177 5.84 1.14 11.65
N GLU A 178 7.17 1.18 11.58
CA GLU A 178 8.04 1.86 12.55
C GLU A 178 7.65 3.33 12.71
N PHE A 179 7.53 4.03 11.58
CA PHE A 179 7.19 5.45 11.61
C PHE A 179 5.86 5.71 12.29
N ALA A 180 4.83 4.91 12.01
CA ALA A 180 3.46 5.18 12.42
C ALA A 180 3.30 5.24 13.95
N TYR A 181 4.13 4.53 14.71
CA TYR A 181 4.14 4.50 16.17
C TYR A 181 5.47 4.96 16.77
N PRO A 182 5.63 6.26 17.09
CA PRO A 182 6.91 6.80 17.59
C PRO A 182 7.45 6.16 18.88
N ASP A 183 6.57 5.53 19.68
CA ASP A 183 6.91 4.92 20.97
C ASP A 183 6.96 3.38 20.93
N LEU A 184 6.80 2.78 19.75
CA LEU A 184 6.82 1.33 19.55
C LEU A 184 7.93 0.94 18.56
N ASP A 185 8.40 -0.29 18.68
CA ASP A 185 9.40 -0.92 17.81
C ASP A 185 8.73 -2.05 17.01
N TYR A 186 8.87 -2.09 15.70
CA TYR A 186 8.23 -3.09 14.83
C TYR A 186 9.20 -4.19 14.40
N ASP A 187 9.00 -5.39 14.93
CA ASP A 187 9.76 -6.57 14.50
C ASP A 187 9.09 -7.23 13.28
N ASN A 188 9.75 -7.14 12.11
CA ASN A 188 9.24 -7.76 10.89
C ASN A 188 9.25 -9.30 10.91
N ILE A 189 10.14 -9.94 11.67
CA ILE A 189 10.17 -11.40 11.80
C ILE A 189 8.95 -11.86 12.60
N LEU A 190 8.70 -11.24 13.74
CA LEU A 190 7.57 -11.54 14.63
C LEU A 190 6.24 -10.94 14.15
N ASP A 191 6.30 -10.04 13.16
CA ASP A 191 5.14 -9.34 12.60
C ASP A 191 4.37 -8.59 13.70
N SER A 192 5.07 -7.79 14.51
CA SER A 192 4.48 -7.17 15.71
C SER A 192 5.21 -5.92 16.17
N HIS A 193 4.44 -5.00 16.74
CA HIS A 193 4.92 -3.87 17.51
C HIS A 193 5.20 -4.28 18.96
N PHE A 194 6.24 -3.66 19.55
CA PHE A 194 6.69 -3.88 20.91
C PHE A 194 6.85 -2.57 21.68
N LYS A 195 6.55 -2.62 22.98
CA LYS A 195 6.84 -1.55 23.94
C LYS A 195 7.69 -2.08 25.07
N GLY A 196 8.99 -1.76 25.08
CA GLY A 196 9.91 -2.25 26.11
C GLY A 196 9.95 -3.78 26.24
N GLY A 197 9.71 -4.51 25.15
CA GLY A 197 9.67 -5.98 25.08
C GLY A 197 8.27 -6.60 25.19
N GLU A 198 7.24 -5.84 25.51
CA GLU A 198 5.84 -6.32 25.48
C GLU A 198 5.26 -6.20 24.07
N ARG A 199 4.72 -7.31 23.54
CA ARG A 199 4.01 -7.32 22.25
C ARG A 199 2.67 -6.61 22.38
N VAL A 200 2.42 -5.59 21.57
CA VAL A 200 1.18 -4.79 21.66
C VAL A 200 0.19 -5.01 20.50
N GLY A 201 0.66 -5.38 19.30
CA GLY A 201 -0.22 -5.60 18.14
C GLY A 201 0.56 -5.83 16.85
N THR A 202 -0.11 -6.15 15.73
CA THR A 202 0.52 -6.52 14.46
C THR A 202 0.23 -5.56 13.29
N GLY A 203 -0.70 -4.62 13.46
CA GLY A 203 -1.15 -3.67 12.43
C GLY A 203 -1.11 -2.22 12.89
N LEU A 204 -1.61 -1.32 12.03
CA LEU A 204 -1.75 0.10 12.33
C LEU A 204 -3.18 0.44 12.73
N GLU A 205 -3.36 0.97 13.93
CA GLU A 205 -4.62 1.59 14.33
C GLU A 205 -4.88 2.87 13.54
N MET A 206 -6.15 3.29 13.53
CA MET A 206 -6.65 4.48 12.82
C MET A 206 -5.75 5.72 12.98
N GLY A 207 -5.40 6.09 14.22
CA GLY A 207 -4.59 7.28 14.48
C GLY A 207 -3.15 7.18 13.97
N ALA A 208 -2.56 5.99 14.04
CA ALA A 208 -1.21 5.73 13.55
C ALA A 208 -1.16 5.77 12.02
N PHE A 209 -2.17 5.18 11.36
CA PHE A 209 -2.29 5.23 9.91
C PHE A 209 -2.58 6.65 9.39
N GLU A 210 -3.44 7.43 10.06
CA GLU A 210 -3.69 8.82 9.68
C GLU A 210 -2.43 9.68 9.79
N ARG A 211 -1.66 9.52 10.87
CA ARG A 211 -0.36 10.19 11.02
C ARG A 211 0.58 9.85 9.86
N LEU A 212 0.69 8.56 9.52
CA LEU A 212 1.50 8.09 8.40
C LEU A 212 1.03 8.72 7.07
N LEU A 213 -0.27 8.70 6.79
CA LEU A 213 -0.85 9.30 5.58
C LEU A 213 -0.54 10.78 5.45
N VAL A 214 -0.74 11.56 6.51
CA VAL A 214 -0.44 12.99 6.50
C VAL A 214 1.04 13.25 6.29
N ALA A 215 1.92 12.51 6.98
CA ALA A 215 3.35 12.70 6.86
C ALA A 215 3.88 12.39 5.46
N VAL A 216 3.41 11.29 4.87
CA VAL A 216 3.83 10.83 3.54
C VAL A 216 3.24 11.68 2.43
N THR A 217 1.96 12.03 2.50
CA THR A 217 1.27 12.73 1.40
C THR A 217 1.35 14.25 1.53
N GLY A 218 1.68 14.79 2.72
CA GLY A 218 1.66 16.22 3.00
C GLY A 218 0.26 16.84 2.91
N LYS A 219 -0.80 16.01 2.87
CA LYS A 219 -2.19 16.43 2.72
C LYS A 219 -2.97 16.13 4.01
N PRO A 220 -3.99 16.92 4.35
CA PRO A 220 -4.90 16.56 5.41
C PRO A 220 -5.74 15.34 4.99
N TRP A 221 -5.88 14.39 5.90
CA TRP A 221 -6.78 13.25 5.77
C TRP A 221 -7.75 13.26 6.95
N LYS A 222 -8.95 12.72 6.74
CA LYS A 222 -9.91 12.46 7.80
C LYS A 222 -10.23 10.99 7.84
N THR A 223 -10.36 10.45 9.04
CA THR A 223 -10.89 9.10 9.23
C THR A 223 -12.31 9.14 9.78
N LEU A 224 -13.20 8.36 9.17
CA LEU A 224 -14.57 8.16 9.62
C LEU A 224 -14.76 6.68 9.92
N SER A 225 -15.14 6.37 11.16
CA SER A 225 -15.23 4.99 11.67
C SER A 225 -16.59 4.71 12.30
N THR A 226 -16.89 3.43 12.53
CA THR A 226 -18.07 3.01 13.29
C THR A 226 -18.12 3.60 14.71
N GLU A 227 -16.97 3.78 15.36
CA GLU A 227 -16.87 4.41 16.68
C GLU A 227 -17.34 5.87 16.67
N HIS A 228 -16.98 6.63 15.63
CA HIS A 228 -17.46 8.00 15.44
C HIS A 228 -18.99 8.04 15.33
N ALA A 229 -19.59 7.07 14.63
CA ALA A 229 -21.05 6.95 14.53
C ALA A 229 -21.70 6.59 15.88
N MET A 230 -21.05 5.74 16.70
CA MET A 230 -21.54 5.44 18.06
C MET A 230 -21.49 6.68 18.96
N MET A 231 -20.40 7.45 18.89
CA MET A 231 -20.26 8.70 19.64
C MET A 231 -21.29 9.75 19.19
N ALA A 232 -21.51 9.91 17.88
CA ALA A 232 -22.55 10.80 17.35
C ALA A 232 -23.95 10.40 17.86
N LYS A 233 -24.26 9.09 17.89
CA LYS A 233 -25.52 8.59 18.47
C LYS A 233 -25.62 8.87 19.96
N ALA A 234 -24.52 8.80 20.71
CA ALA A 234 -24.51 9.15 22.14
C ALA A 234 -24.78 10.65 22.35
N PHE A 235 -24.17 11.54 21.56
CA PHE A 235 -24.44 12.98 21.62
C PHE A 235 -25.87 13.35 21.21
N ALA A 236 -26.41 12.69 20.19
CA ALA A 236 -27.81 12.89 19.80
C ALA A 236 -28.79 12.53 20.94
N LYS A 237 -28.51 11.47 21.71
CA LYS A 237 -29.30 11.11 22.91
C LYS A 237 -29.24 12.17 24.01
N LEU A 238 -28.20 13.00 24.03
CA LEU A 238 -28.04 14.12 24.96
C LEU A 238 -28.64 15.44 24.41
N GLY A 239 -29.30 15.40 23.25
CA GLY A 239 -29.90 16.58 22.61
C GLY A 239 -28.90 17.46 21.84
N ILE A 240 -27.68 16.99 21.61
CA ILE A 240 -26.69 17.69 20.78
C ILE A 240 -26.97 17.32 19.32
N SER A 241 -27.17 18.34 18.46
CA SER A 241 -27.37 18.09 17.03
C SER A 241 -26.11 17.51 16.39
N THR A 242 -26.28 16.38 15.68
CA THR A 242 -25.23 15.74 14.88
C THR A 242 -25.48 15.88 13.38
N GLU A 243 -26.43 16.74 12.99
CA GLU A 243 -26.77 16.97 11.58
C GLU A 243 -25.56 17.45 10.79
N GLY A 244 -24.60 18.15 11.39
CA GLY A 244 -23.37 18.60 10.73
C GLY A 244 -22.22 17.58 10.71
N VAL A 245 -22.34 16.46 11.44
CA VAL A 245 -21.24 15.50 11.64
C VAL A 245 -21.34 14.36 10.63
N ALA A 246 -20.24 14.03 9.96
CA ALA A 246 -20.15 12.89 9.06
C ALA A 246 -20.44 11.57 9.81
N ASP A 247 -21.16 10.65 9.17
CA ASP A 247 -21.55 9.35 9.74
C ASP A 247 -21.22 8.25 8.74
N LEU A 248 -20.49 7.22 9.15
CA LEU A 248 -20.00 6.18 8.23
C LEU A 248 -21.15 5.45 7.52
N ALA A 249 -22.21 5.11 8.26
CA ALA A 249 -23.32 4.34 7.72
C ALA A 249 -24.17 5.17 6.74
N ARG A 250 -24.30 6.49 6.98
CA ARG A 250 -25.05 7.40 6.12
C ARG A 250 -24.23 7.88 4.92
N ASP A 251 -23.00 8.30 5.16
CA ASP A 251 -22.19 9.10 4.23
C ASP A 251 -21.08 8.29 3.56
N GLY A 252 -20.69 7.12 4.10
CA GLY A 252 -19.52 6.36 3.67
C GLY A 252 -19.47 6.09 2.16
N LEU A 253 -20.53 5.53 1.58
CA LEU A 253 -20.55 5.27 0.13
C LEU A 253 -20.56 6.55 -0.72
N SER A 254 -21.15 7.64 -0.23
CA SER A 254 -21.13 8.93 -0.95
C SER A 254 -19.72 9.51 -0.97
N ILE A 255 -19.00 9.42 0.15
CA ILE A 255 -17.59 9.82 0.23
C ILE A 255 -16.75 9.01 -0.76
N LEU A 256 -16.90 7.67 -0.73
CA LEU A 256 -16.19 6.76 -1.64
C LEU A 256 -16.47 7.07 -3.11
N ASP A 257 -17.74 7.19 -3.51
CA ASP A 257 -18.15 7.49 -4.88
C ASP A 257 -17.61 8.84 -5.37
N GLN A 258 -17.78 9.90 -4.56
CA GLN A 258 -17.32 11.24 -4.94
C GLN A 258 -15.80 11.34 -5.04
N SER A 259 -15.06 10.72 -4.12
CA SER A 259 -13.60 10.71 -4.14
C SER A 259 -13.07 9.94 -5.36
N THR A 260 -13.56 8.72 -5.56
CA THR A 260 -13.09 7.84 -6.64
C THR A 260 -13.43 8.38 -8.04
N ARG A 261 -14.58 9.04 -8.24
CA ARG A 261 -14.90 9.76 -9.49
C ARG A 261 -13.97 10.93 -9.78
N LYS A 262 -13.37 11.51 -8.74
CA LYS A 262 -12.33 12.55 -8.87
C LYS A 262 -10.93 11.97 -9.05
N GLY A 263 -10.82 10.64 -9.22
CA GLY A 263 -9.55 9.95 -9.42
C GLY A 263 -8.74 9.74 -8.14
N GLU A 264 -9.35 9.96 -6.96
CA GLU A 264 -8.71 9.77 -5.67
C GLU A 264 -9.26 8.48 -5.00
N PRO A 265 -8.46 7.40 -4.96
CA PRO A 265 -8.81 6.20 -4.22
C PRO A 265 -9.01 6.50 -2.73
N VAL A 266 -9.81 5.70 -2.06
CA VAL A 266 -10.07 5.86 -0.62
C VAL A 266 -9.58 4.63 0.12
N PHE A 267 -8.86 4.83 1.21
CA PHE A 267 -8.47 3.74 2.08
C PHE A 267 -9.67 3.32 2.92
N ALA A 268 -10.04 2.05 2.88
CA ALA A 268 -11.13 1.52 3.69
C ALA A 268 -10.63 0.35 4.52
N THR A 269 -11.14 0.22 5.74
CA THR A 269 -10.98 -0.99 6.54
C THR A 269 -12.25 -1.81 6.46
N ILE A 270 -12.12 -3.09 6.14
CA ILE A 270 -13.20 -4.07 6.23
C ILE A 270 -12.96 -4.98 7.43
N VAL A 271 -14.01 -5.24 8.19
CA VAL A 271 -13.98 -6.04 9.42
C VAL A 271 -14.60 -7.40 9.12
N LEU A 272 -13.75 -8.42 8.96
CA LEU A 272 -14.21 -9.76 8.65
C LEU A 272 -14.67 -10.49 9.91
N PRO A 273 -15.82 -11.18 9.89
CA PRO A 273 -16.35 -11.87 11.06
C PRO A 273 -15.42 -13.00 11.54
N ALA A 274 -14.78 -13.70 10.60
CA ALA A 274 -13.75 -14.70 10.87
C ALA A 274 -12.79 -14.77 9.69
N VAL A 275 -11.52 -15.07 9.97
CA VAL A 275 -10.48 -15.40 9.00
C VAL A 275 -9.81 -16.68 9.45
N THR A 276 -9.81 -17.70 8.60
CA THR A 276 -8.96 -18.88 8.79
C THR A 276 -7.50 -18.44 8.71
N SER A 277 -6.70 -18.72 9.74
CA SER A 277 -5.37 -18.12 9.90
C SER A 277 -4.48 -18.30 8.66
N PHE A 278 -3.82 -17.21 8.23
CA PHE A 278 -2.86 -17.19 7.13
C PHE A 278 -1.67 -18.13 7.31
N GLN A 279 -1.33 -18.43 8.56
CA GLN A 279 -0.29 -19.39 8.90
C GLN A 279 -0.90 -20.79 8.86
N GLY A 280 -0.55 -21.58 7.84
CA GLY A 280 -1.00 -22.96 7.63
C GLY A 280 -0.58 -23.97 8.71
N ASP A 281 -0.38 -23.54 9.95
CA ASP A 281 -0.34 -24.43 11.09
C ASP A 281 -1.76 -24.98 11.29
N ALA A 282 -1.91 -26.28 11.03
CA ALA A 282 -3.17 -27.02 10.98
C ALA A 282 -3.96 -27.11 12.32
N GLY A 283 -3.84 -26.11 13.19
CA GLY A 283 -4.50 -26.04 14.49
C GLY A 283 -4.65 -24.64 15.09
N GLY A 284 -4.40 -23.56 14.33
CA GLY A 284 -4.68 -22.19 14.81
C GLY A 284 -6.20 -21.94 14.90
N GLU A 285 -6.66 -21.35 16.00
CA GLU A 285 -8.05 -20.88 16.06
C GLU A 285 -8.25 -19.76 15.02
N PRO A 286 -9.42 -19.71 14.33
CA PRO A 286 -9.73 -18.63 13.41
C PRO A 286 -9.59 -17.26 14.10
N ILE A 287 -8.94 -16.31 13.43
CA ILE A 287 -8.89 -14.93 13.90
C ILE A 287 -10.28 -14.35 13.68
N ARG A 288 -10.99 -14.06 14.78
CA ARG A 288 -12.30 -13.41 14.72
C ARG A 288 -12.11 -11.89 14.62
N HIS A 289 -12.97 -11.22 13.87
CA HIS A 289 -12.95 -9.75 13.73
C HIS A 289 -11.62 -9.21 13.20
N ALA A 290 -11.09 -9.83 12.14
CA ALA A 290 -9.87 -9.33 11.52
C ALA A 290 -10.19 -8.05 10.73
N GLU A 291 -9.51 -6.96 11.11
CA GLU A 291 -9.52 -5.71 10.36
C GLU A 291 -8.51 -5.81 9.22
N HIS A 292 -8.93 -5.42 8.02
CA HIS A 292 -8.07 -5.42 6.84
C HIS A 292 -8.23 -4.14 6.04
N LYS A 293 -7.11 -3.49 5.74
CA LYS A 293 -7.10 -2.27 4.93
C LYS A 293 -7.04 -2.63 3.45
N ILE A 294 -7.88 -1.98 2.67
CA ILE A 294 -7.96 -2.06 1.20
C ILE A 294 -7.96 -0.66 0.60
N LEU A 295 -7.72 -0.58 -0.71
CA LEU A 295 -7.78 0.66 -1.47
C LEU A 295 -8.99 0.64 -2.42
N VAL A 296 -10.05 1.39 -2.08
CA VAL A 296 -11.26 1.47 -2.90
C VAL A 296 -10.99 2.33 -4.13
N LEU A 297 -11.19 1.73 -5.30
CA LEU A 297 -10.89 2.35 -6.60
C LEU A 297 -12.11 2.99 -7.25
N SER A 298 -13.30 2.39 -7.11
CA SER A 298 -14.54 2.89 -7.70
C SER A 298 -15.77 2.18 -7.16
N ILE A 299 -16.93 2.83 -7.25
CA ILE A 299 -18.25 2.19 -7.06
C ILE A 299 -18.97 2.10 -8.41
N ASP A 300 -19.31 0.89 -8.81
CA ASP A 300 -20.15 0.60 -9.97
C ASP A 300 -21.61 0.44 -9.51
N TRP A 301 -22.37 1.53 -9.59
CA TRP A 301 -23.78 1.54 -9.20
C TRP A 301 -24.69 0.80 -10.17
N GLU A 302 -24.26 0.59 -11.42
CA GLU A 302 -25.05 -0.12 -12.43
C GLU A 302 -25.02 -1.63 -12.15
N ASN A 303 -23.83 -2.16 -11.86
CA ASN A 303 -23.65 -3.57 -11.51
C ASN A 303 -23.77 -3.85 -10.01
N GLY A 304 -23.85 -2.81 -9.18
CA GLY A 304 -24.04 -2.93 -7.73
C GLY A 304 -22.80 -3.42 -6.99
N CYS A 305 -21.59 -3.06 -7.45
CA CYS A 305 -20.33 -3.54 -6.90
C CYS A 305 -19.38 -2.41 -6.49
N VAL A 306 -18.51 -2.69 -5.51
CA VAL A 306 -17.34 -1.87 -5.17
C VAL A 306 -16.11 -2.56 -5.73
N HIS A 307 -15.26 -1.81 -6.44
CA HIS A 307 -13.96 -2.28 -6.92
C HIS A 307 -12.85 -1.73 -6.03
N TYR A 308 -11.91 -2.58 -5.65
CA TYR A 308 -10.82 -2.24 -4.74
C TYR A 308 -9.58 -3.06 -5.04
N ASP A 309 -8.42 -2.54 -4.63
CA ASP A 309 -7.18 -3.32 -4.56
C ASP A 309 -7.02 -3.89 -3.15
N ASP A 310 -6.71 -5.19 -3.11
CA ASP A 310 -6.41 -5.94 -1.91
C ASP A 310 -4.92 -6.26 -1.85
N PRO A 311 -4.18 -5.78 -0.82
CA PRO A 311 -2.76 -6.06 -0.68
C PRO A 311 -2.41 -7.52 -0.32
N ILE A 312 -3.38 -8.40 -0.07
CA ILE A 312 -3.15 -9.85 0.13
C ILE A 312 -3.01 -10.57 -1.23
N ASP A 313 -2.21 -11.65 -1.26
CA ASP A 313 -2.08 -12.48 -2.47
C ASP A 313 -3.47 -13.05 -2.85
N PRO A 314 -4.00 -12.77 -4.05
CA PRO A 314 -5.32 -13.23 -4.48
C PRO A 314 -5.48 -14.76 -4.47
N ARG A 315 -4.37 -15.50 -4.41
CA ARG A 315 -4.40 -16.98 -4.32
C ARG A 315 -4.73 -17.47 -2.92
N GLU A 316 -4.60 -16.62 -1.90
CA GLU A 316 -4.94 -16.93 -0.52
C GLU A 316 -6.44 -16.73 -0.30
N ARG A 317 -7.11 -17.77 0.18
CA ARG A 317 -8.52 -17.68 0.55
C ARG A 317 -8.61 -17.04 1.93
N TRP A 318 -9.07 -15.80 2.00
CA TRP A 318 -9.14 -15.09 3.29
C TRP A 318 -10.48 -14.38 3.57
N PHE A 319 -11.33 -14.20 2.55
CA PHE A 319 -12.69 -13.68 2.69
C PHE A 319 -13.70 -14.78 3.02
N GLU A 320 -13.94 -15.04 4.31
CA GLU A 320 -15.12 -15.79 4.73
C GLU A 320 -16.32 -14.85 4.95
N GLY A 321 -17.46 -15.15 4.31
CA GLY A 321 -18.72 -14.46 4.55
C GLY A 321 -18.97 -13.18 3.73
N ALA A 322 -18.26 -13.00 2.61
CA ALA A 322 -18.60 -12.02 1.57
C ALA A 322 -18.41 -12.62 0.17
N ASP A 323 -19.23 -12.18 -0.78
CA ASP A 323 -19.10 -12.58 -2.19
C ASP A 323 -18.02 -11.74 -2.89
N VAL A 324 -16.76 -12.11 -2.68
CA VAL A 324 -15.61 -11.43 -3.30
C VAL A 324 -15.23 -12.12 -4.60
N ARG A 325 -15.14 -11.32 -5.67
CA ARG A 325 -14.59 -11.74 -6.96
C ARG A 325 -13.19 -11.17 -7.14
N ILE A 326 -12.20 -12.04 -7.34
CA ILE A 326 -10.86 -11.66 -7.78
C ILE A 326 -10.93 -11.39 -9.28
N GLU A 327 -10.61 -10.16 -9.69
CA GLU A 327 -10.66 -9.69 -11.08
C GLU A 327 -9.36 -9.99 -11.84
N ASP A 328 -8.21 -10.00 -11.15
CA ASP A 328 -6.91 -10.26 -11.76
C ASP A 328 -5.91 -10.94 -10.81
N GLU A 329 -4.71 -11.24 -11.32
CA GLU A 329 -3.64 -11.90 -10.56
C GLU A 329 -2.90 -10.98 -9.57
N HIS A 330 -3.30 -9.71 -9.48
CA HIS A 330 -2.68 -8.67 -8.68
C HIS A 330 -3.57 -8.22 -7.52
N GLY A 331 -4.62 -8.96 -7.18
CA GLY A 331 -5.45 -8.65 -6.03
C GLY A 331 -6.47 -7.54 -6.29
N ARG A 332 -6.69 -7.15 -7.56
CA ARG A 332 -7.86 -6.34 -7.88
C ARG A 332 -9.09 -7.19 -7.64
N CYS A 333 -10.00 -6.67 -6.83
CA CYS A 333 -11.19 -7.38 -6.40
C CYS A 333 -12.45 -6.55 -6.67
N SER A 334 -13.59 -7.23 -6.66
CA SER A 334 -14.88 -6.59 -6.47
C SER A 334 -15.75 -7.35 -5.47
N MET A 335 -16.67 -6.63 -4.84
CA MET A 335 -17.70 -7.22 -3.99
C MET A 335 -19.02 -6.45 -4.12
N PRO A 336 -20.19 -7.08 -3.88
CA PRO A 336 -21.46 -6.39 -3.84
C PRO A 336 -21.45 -5.22 -2.85
N ILE A 337 -22.08 -4.10 -3.22
CA ILE A 337 -22.17 -2.91 -2.37
C ILE A 337 -22.75 -3.24 -0.98
N ALA A 338 -23.77 -4.10 -0.94
CA ALA A 338 -24.41 -4.50 0.32
C ALA A 338 -23.47 -5.28 1.27
N ASP A 339 -22.60 -6.13 0.71
CA ASP A 339 -21.58 -6.84 1.49
C ASP A 339 -20.49 -5.88 1.96
N PHE A 340 -20.04 -4.97 1.09
CA PHE A 340 -19.08 -3.95 1.44
C PHE A 340 -19.59 -3.06 2.60
N GLU A 341 -20.81 -2.52 2.49
CA GLU A 341 -21.42 -1.68 3.54
C GLU A 341 -21.52 -2.42 4.88
N ARG A 342 -21.82 -3.72 4.85
CA ARG A 342 -21.91 -4.56 6.06
C ARG A 342 -20.55 -4.78 6.72
N LEU A 343 -19.48 -4.87 5.93
CA LEU A 343 -18.13 -5.11 6.41
C LEU A 343 -17.35 -3.83 6.73
N LEU A 344 -17.81 -2.67 6.26
CA LEU A 344 -17.08 -1.40 6.40
C LEU A 344 -16.88 -0.98 7.86
N GLY A 345 -15.63 -0.94 8.32
CA GLY A 345 -15.23 -0.52 9.66
C GLY A 345 -14.84 0.96 9.74
N ASP A 346 -14.02 1.41 8.80
CA ASP A 346 -13.62 2.81 8.66
C ASP A 346 -13.21 3.17 7.22
N ILE A 347 -13.15 4.48 6.95
CA ILE A 347 -12.56 5.05 5.73
C ILE A 347 -11.65 6.22 6.07
N SER A 348 -10.50 6.33 5.40
CA SER A 348 -9.63 7.50 5.43
C SER A 348 -9.70 8.23 4.08
N TYR A 349 -10.17 9.47 4.08
CA TYR A 349 -10.50 10.23 2.86
C TYR A 349 -10.05 11.70 2.95
N ARG A 350 -10.02 12.37 1.80
CA ARG A 350 -9.77 13.81 1.69
C ARG A 350 -11.10 14.58 1.74
N GLU A 351 -11.29 15.39 2.78
CA GLU A 351 -12.57 16.06 3.03
C GLU A 351 -12.97 17.01 1.89
N GLU A 352 -12.00 17.69 1.27
CA GLU A 352 -12.22 18.61 0.16
C GLU A 352 -12.79 17.94 -1.10
N LEU A 353 -12.76 16.60 -1.16
CA LEU A 353 -13.32 15.83 -2.26
C LEU A 353 -14.78 15.43 -2.03
N TRP A 354 -15.33 15.66 -0.84
CA TRP A 354 -16.69 15.29 -0.49
C TRP A 354 -17.59 16.53 -0.31
N ASP A 355 -18.63 16.62 -1.15
CA ASP A 355 -19.70 17.58 -0.99
C ASP A 355 -20.95 16.86 -0.47
N ARG A 356 -21.29 17.16 0.78
CA ARG A 356 -22.43 16.59 1.47
C ARG A 356 -23.79 17.03 0.91
N SER A 357 -23.83 18.12 0.17
CA SER A 357 -25.07 18.61 -0.45
C SER A 357 -25.48 17.81 -1.69
N LEU A 358 -24.55 17.03 -2.26
CA LEU A 358 -24.84 16.19 -3.42
C LEU A 358 -25.66 14.96 -3.03
N PRO A 359 -26.69 14.61 -3.81
CA PRO A 359 -27.51 13.44 -3.55
C PRO A 359 -26.68 12.15 -3.68
N ARG A 360 -26.96 11.17 -2.82
CA ARG A 360 -26.41 9.82 -2.98
C ARG A 360 -26.92 9.24 -4.31
N PRO A 361 -26.04 8.64 -5.15
CA PRO A 361 -26.49 7.91 -6.33
C PRO A 361 -27.49 6.83 -5.92
N ALA A 362 -28.65 6.78 -6.59
CA ALA A 362 -29.64 5.76 -6.33
C ALA A 362 -29.17 4.42 -6.93
N ALA A 363 -29.01 3.39 -6.10
CA ALA A 363 -28.75 2.04 -6.59
C ALA A 363 -29.95 1.58 -7.45
N GLY A 364 -29.73 1.29 -8.73
CA GLY A 364 -30.72 0.61 -9.56
C GLY A 364 -31.89 1.44 -10.07
N GLY A 365 -31.71 2.74 -10.30
CA GLY A 365 -32.58 3.47 -11.24
C GLY A 365 -32.36 2.96 -12.67
N ARG A 366 -32.88 1.77 -13.00
CA ARG A 366 -32.98 1.30 -14.39
C ARG A 366 -33.89 2.29 -15.12
N GLY A 367 -33.30 3.28 -15.79
CA GLY A 367 -33.97 4.12 -16.77
C GLY A 367 -34.34 3.32 -18.01
#